data_AF-A0A950XHS9-F1
#
_entry.id   AF-A0A950XHS9-F1
#
_cell.length_a   1.000
_cell.length_b   1.000
_cell.length_c   1.000
_cell.angle_alpha   90.00
_cell.angle_beta   90.00
_cell.angle_gamma   90.00
#
_symmetry.space_group_name_H-M   'P 1'
#
loop_
_entity.id
_entity.type
_entity.pdbx_description
1 polymer ?
#
loop_
_entity_poly.entity_id
_entity_poly.type
_entity_poly.pdbx_seq_one_letter_code
_entity_poly.pdbx_strand_id
1 'polypeptide(L)'
;MKIIYTRGNRTETLASLATLRKILNRFVAHRVFYEISSRNKRGHEFFSTKNVFVVGLIEVTNFEHLKILFFDANSQSHSIEILNPQTMRIYDEMPGRGFAVSFISGDADGVETRCYIRDEGEESGAIHERTALEKITLPQLFEYLEEITAAEPASKKLPR
;
A
#
# COMPACT_ATOMS: atom_id res chain seq x y z
N MET A 1 8.89 2.67 8.28
CA MET A 1 7.93 1.65 7.82
C MET A 1 8.69 0.50 7.16
N LYS A 2 8.30 -0.75 7.43
CA LYS A 2 8.75 -1.93 6.66
C LYS A 2 7.70 -2.25 5.58
N ILE A 3 8.07 -2.40 4.32
CA ILE A 3 7.17 -2.94 3.30
C ILE A 3 7.44 -4.43 3.17
N ILE A 4 6.42 -5.26 3.31
CA ILE A 4 6.48 -6.72 3.29
C ILE A 4 5.70 -7.22 2.08
N TYR A 5 6.38 -7.86 1.13
CA TYR A 5 5.71 -8.57 0.04
C TYR A 5 5.39 -9.99 0.48
N THR A 6 4.11 -10.38 0.48
CA THR A 6 3.67 -11.72 0.86
C THR A 6 3.26 -12.53 -0.36
N ARG A 7 4.26 -13.04 -1.12
CA ARG A 7 4.04 -14.08 -2.14
C ARG A 7 4.75 -15.36 -1.69
N GLY A 8 4.01 -16.48 -1.64
CA GLY A 8 4.56 -17.80 -1.31
C GLY A 8 5.18 -17.94 0.09
N ASN A 9 4.59 -17.31 1.11
CA ASN A 9 5.03 -17.35 2.53
C ASN A 9 6.42 -16.72 2.82
N ARG A 10 7.02 -15.97 1.89
CA ARG A 10 8.24 -15.20 2.17
C ARG A 10 7.91 -13.77 2.61
N THR A 11 8.77 -13.21 3.46
CA THR A 11 8.66 -11.86 4.03
C THR A 11 9.97 -11.14 3.78
N GLU A 12 9.95 -10.12 2.92
CA GLU A 12 11.13 -9.32 2.59
C GLU A 12 10.86 -7.84 2.83
N THR A 13 11.86 -7.08 3.28
CA THR A 13 11.69 -5.66 3.63
C THR A 13 12.07 -4.79 2.45
N LEU A 14 11.09 -4.14 1.82
CA LEU A 14 11.31 -3.16 0.74
C LEU A 14 11.31 -1.75 1.36
N ALA A 15 12.41 -1.02 1.30
CA ALA A 15 12.64 0.09 2.25
C ALA A 15 12.65 1.52 1.67
N SER A 16 12.40 1.73 0.37
CA SER A 16 12.50 3.08 -0.22
C SER A 16 11.16 3.81 -0.39
N LEU A 17 11.17 5.14 -0.22
CA LEU A 17 10.02 6.01 -0.51
C LEU A 17 9.60 5.94 -1.99
N ALA A 18 10.57 5.74 -2.89
CA ALA A 18 10.31 5.57 -4.32
C ALA A 18 9.54 4.27 -4.59
N THR A 19 9.92 3.18 -3.94
CA THR A 19 9.21 1.89 -3.98
C THR A 19 7.78 2.06 -3.49
N LEU A 20 7.59 2.75 -2.37
CA LEU A 20 6.25 3.05 -1.85
C LEU A 20 5.41 3.81 -2.88
N ARG A 21 5.91 4.94 -3.41
CA ARG A 21 5.18 5.72 -4.42
C ARG A 21 4.84 4.90 -5.66
N LYS A 22 5.77 4.08 -6.13
CA LYS A 22 5.56 3.22 -7.31
C LYS A 22 4.47 2.17 -7.08
N ILE A 23 4.42 1.56 -5.90
CA ILE A 23 3.37 0.61 -5.50
C ILE A 23 2.01 1.33 -5.41
N LEU A 24 1.96 2.48 -4.74
CA LEU A 24 0.70 3.15 -4.46
C LEU A 24 0.09 3.85 -5.67
N ASN A 25 0.90 4.48 -6.53
CA ASN A 25 0.41 5.17 -7.72
C ASN A 25 -0.35 4.26 -8.69
N ARG A 26 -0.19 2.94 -8.58
CA ARG A 26 -0.99 1.97 -9.32
C ARG A 26 -2.49 1.99 -8.95
N PHE A 27 -2.86 2.52 -7.79
CA PHE A 27 -4.27 2.69 -7.41
C PHE A 27 -4.91 3.93 -8.03
N VAL A 28 -4.13 4.90 -8.55
CA VAL A 28 -4.70 6.11 -9.15
C VAL A 28 -5.51 5.76 -10.40
N ALA A 29 -6.70 6.34 -10.52
CA ALA A 29 -7.74 6.01 -11.51
C ALA A 29 -8.34 4.60 -11.37
N HIS A 30 -8.03 3.88 -10.30
CA HIS A 30 -8.67 2.60 -10.00
C HIS A 30 -9.79 2.77 -8.98
N ARG A 31 -10.81 1.94 -9.14
CA ARG A 31 -11.80 1.68 -8.12
C ARG A 31 -11.15 0.84 -7.02
N VAL A 32 -11.22 1.30 -5.79
CA VAL A 32 -10.63 0.60 -4.63
C VAL A 32 -11.69 0.31 -3.60
N PHE A 33 -11.69 -0.93 -3.10
CA PHE A 33 -12.32 -1.27 -1.84
C PHE A 33 -11.33 -1.00 -0.72
N TYR A 34 -11.78 -0.41 0.38
CA TYR A 34 -10.97 -0.32 1.58
C TYR A 34 -11.73 -0.71 2.84
N GLU A 35 -10.96 -1.17 3.82
CA GLU A 35 -11.41 -1.49 5.16
C GLU A 35 -10.44 -0.88 6.18
N ILE A 36 -10.97 -0.08 7.11
CA ILE A 36 -10.23 0.40 8.28
C ILE A 36 -10.78 -0.35 9.49
N SER A 37 -9.93 -1.10 10.16
CA SER A 37 -10.29 -1.83 11.37
C SER A 37 -9.29 -1.63 12.48
N SER A 38 -9.74 -1.74 13.73
CA SER A 38 -8.88 -1.65 14.90
C SER A 38 -9.16 -2.79 15.87
N ARG A 39 -8.10 -3.38 16.39
CA ARG A 39 -8.15 -4.54 17.30
C ARG A 39 -7.21 -4.35 18.48
N ASN A 40 -7.63 -4.81 19.65
CA ASN A 40 -6.70 -5.02 20.76
C ASN A 40 -5.84 -6.26 20.47
N LYS A 41 -4.56 -6.26 20.86
CA LYS A 41 -3.70 -7.46 20.90
C LYS A 41 -4.32 -8.64 21.66
N ARG A 42 -5.27 -8.39 22.57
CA ARG A 42 -6.06 -9.42 23.27
C ARG A 42 -7.24 -10.00 22.47
N GLY A 43 -7.42 -9.61 21.21
CA GLY A 43 -8.32 -10.27 20.25
C GLY A 43 -9.72 -9.67 20.11
N HIS A 44 -10.07 -8.63 20.86
CA HIS A 44 -11.34 -7.92 20.67
C HIS A 44 -11.20 -6.85 19.57
N GLU A 45 -12.00 -6.98 18.52
CA GLU A 45 -12.17 -5.97 17.48
C GLU A 45 -13.04 -4.83 18.01
N PHE A 46 -12.59 -3.58 17.84
CA PHE A 46 -13.30 -2.40 18.35
C PHE A 46 -14.20 -1.79 17.29
N PHE A 47 -13.75 -1.76 16.04
CA PHE A 47 -14.52 -1.26 14.91
C PHE A 47 -13.95 -1.78 13.59
N SER A 48 -14.81 -1.87 12.57
CA SER A 48 -14.46 -2.01 11.16
C SER A 48 -15.38 -1.10 10.34
N THR A 49 -14.80 -0.33 9.42
CA THR A 49 -15.54 0.50 8.46
C THR A 49 -15.03 0.20 7.07
N LYS A 50 -15.95 0.03 6.13
CA LYS A 50 -15.69 -0.38 4.76
C LYS A 50 -16.33 0.60 3.80
N ASN A 51 -15.65 0.90 2.71
CA ASN A 51 -16.22 1.71 1.65
C ASN A 51 -15.47 1.44 0.33
N VAL A 52 -15.99 1.97 -0.77
CA VAL A 52 -15.43 1.84 -2.10
C VAL A 52 -15.42 3.22 -2.75
N PHE A 53 -14.33 3.58 -3.41
CA PHE A 53 -14.25 4.83 -4.17
C PHE A 53 -13.22 4.74 -5.29
N VAL A 54 -13.16 5.74 -6.16
CA VAL A 54 -12.15 5.82 -7.23
C VAL A 54 -11.05 6.76 -6.79
N VAL A 55 -9.80 6.29 -6.78
CA VAL A 55 -8.68 7.11 -6.31
C VAL A 55 -8.32 8.15 -7.36
N GLY A 56 -8.43 9.43 -7.02
CA GLY A 56 -8.06 10.53 -7.91
C GLY A 56 -6.60 10.95 -7.76
N LEU A 57 -6.07 10.90 -6.54
CA LEU A 57 -4.69 11.29 -6.23
C LEU A 57 -4.18 10.55 -5.00
N ILE A 58 -2.88 10.26 -4.98
CA ILE A 58 -2.19 9.78 -3.79
C ILE A 58 -1.04 10.71 -3.45
N GLU A 59 -1.04 11.20 -2.22
CA GLU A 59 0.07 11.99 -1.69
C GLU A 59 0.84 11.19 -0.65
N VAL A 60 2.16 11.17 -0.81
CA VAL A 60 3.08 10.58 0.17
C VAL A 60 4.03 11.67 0.62
N THR A 61 4.03 11.98 1.91
CA THR A 61 4.92 12.97 2.51
C THR A 61 5.70 12.35 3.66
N ASN A 62 6.98 12.70 3.79
CA ASN A 62 7.86 12.16 4.84
C ASN A 62 8.75 13.28 5.37
N PHE A 63 8.16 14.20 6.15
CA PHE A 63 8.86 15.32 6.78
C PHE A 63 9.02 15.07 8.28
N GLU A 64 7.98 15.28 9.07
CA GLU A 64 7.96 14.91 10.51
C GLU A 64 7.59 13.44 10.71
N HIS A 65 6.54 13.01 10.00
CA HIS A 65 6.05 11.64 9.99
C HIS A 65 5.76 11.21 8.55
N LEU A 66 5.83 9.90 8.31
CA LEU A 66 5.33 9.34 7.06
C LEU A 66 3.80 9.44 7.05
N LYS A 67 3.27 10.18 6.09
CA LYS A 67 1.83 10.36 5.88
C LYS A 67 1.49 9.97 4.45
N ILE A 68 0.42 9.18 4.30
CA ILE A 68 -0.09 8.69 3.02
C ILE A 68 -1.56 9.08 2.95
N LEU A 69 -1.94 9.81 1.91
CA LEU A 69 -3.30 10.26 1.65
C LEU A 69 -3.81 9.65 0.34
N PHE A 70 -5.02 9.09 0.38
CA PHE A 70 -5.76 8.70 -0.82
C PHE A 70 -6.96 9.63 -0.94
N PHE A 71 -7.08 10.34 -2.07
CA PHE A 71 -8.19 11.24 -2.35
C PHE A 71 -9.19 10.59 -3.29
N ASP A 72 -10.47 10.77 -3.02
CA ASP A 72 -11.55 10.35 -3.90
C ASP A 72 -11.68 11.29 -5.09
N ALA A 73 -11.66 10.72 -6.30
CA ALA A 73 -11.81 11.45 -7.55
C ALA A 73 -13.18 12.15 -7.66
N ASN A 74 -14.21 11.60 -7.01
CA ASN A 74 -15.58 12.06 -7.12
C ASN A 74 -16.06 12.86 -5.88
N SER A 75 -15.21 12.99 -4.85
CA SER A 75 -15.58 13.66 -3.61
C SER A 75 -14.38 14.29 -2.90
N GLN A 76 -14.33 15.62 -2.88
CA GLN A 76 -13.27 16.36 -2.19
C GLN A 76 -13.30 16.21 -0.66
N SER A 77 -14.44 15.80 -0.09
CA SER A 77 -14.59 15.58 1.35
C SER A 77 -14.23 14.17 1.79
N HIS A 78 -13.94 13.27 0.84
CA HIS A 78 -13.61 11.88 1.12
C HIS A 78 -12.13 11.61 0.85
N SER A 79 -11.42 11.23 1.91
CA SER A 79 -10.02 10.82 1.83
C SER A 79 -9.69 9.80 2.91
N ILE A 80 -8.72 8.92 2.63
CA ILE A 80 -8.10 8.08 3.64
C ILE A 80 -6.76 8.70 4.03
N GLU A 81 -6.53 8.86 5.33
CA GLU A 81 -5.23 9.22 5.89
C GLU A 81 -4.64 8.04 6.65
N ILE A 82 -3.41 7.68 6.30
CA ILE A 82 -2.60 6.69 7.01
C ILE A 82 -1.38 7.41 7.58
N LEU A 83 -1.31 7.49 8.91
CA LEU A 83 -0.23 8.16 9.63
C LEU A 83 0.74 7.14 10.24
N ASN A 84 2.03 7.39 9.99
CA ASN A 84 3.19 6.67 10.51
C ASN A 84 3.02 5.13 10.58
N PRO A 85 2.67 4.47 9.46
CA PRO A 85 2.51 3.02 9.45
C PRO A 85 3.83 2.32 9.77
N GLN A 86 3.74 1.31 10.64
CA GLN A 86 4.89 0.50 11.02
C GLN A 86 5.24 -0.48 9.92
N THR A 87 4.19 -1.09 9.34
CA THR A 87 4.30 -2.10 8.30
C THR A 87 3.31 -1.81 7.18
N MET A 88 3.74 -1.97 5.93
CA MET A 88 2.86 -2.16 4.78
C MET A 88 3.01 -3.61 4.31
N ARG A 89 1.92 -4.34 4.10
CA ARG A 89 1.90 -5.66 3.47
C ARG A 89 1.34 -5.54 2.08
N ILE A 90 1.90 -6.27 1.13
CA ILE A 90 1.41 -6.35 -0.25
C ILE A 90 0.93 -7.77 -0.50
N TYR A 91 -0.32 -7.89 -0.94
CA TYR A 91 -0.99 -9.14 -1.25
C TYR A 91 -1.20 -9.25 -2.76
N ASP A 92 -0.72 -10.36 -3.31
CA ASP A 92 -1.12 -10.85 -4.63
C ASP A 92 -2.34 -11.76 -4.42
N GLU A 93 -3.52 -11.16 -4.28
CA GLU A 93 -4.75 -11.88 -3.90
C GLU A 93 -5.16 -12.92 -4.93
N MET A 94 -4.96 -12.57 -6.21
CA MET A 94 -5.08 -13.48 -7.33
C MET A 94 -3.86 -13.25 -8.21
N PRO A 95 -2.97 -14.24 -8.39
CA PRO A 95 -1.76 -14.10 -9.18
C PRO A 95 -1.99 -13.36 -10.50
N GLY A 96 -1.45 -12.15 -10.59
CA GLY A 96 -1.52 -11.29 -11.78
C GLY A 96 -2.88 -10.64 -12.07
N ARG A 97 -3.87 -10.77 -11.19
CA ARG A 97 -5.22 -10.20 -11.32
C ARG A 97 -5.71 -9.39 -10.13
N GLY A 98 -5.25 -9.74 -8.92
CA GLY A 98 -5.73 -9.16 -7.66
C GLY A 98 -4.57 -8.58 -6.88
N PHE A 99 -4.71 -7.32 -6.48
CA PHE A 99 -3.66 -6.56 -5.80
C PHE A 99 -4.26 -5.85 -4.60
N ALA A 100 -3.66 -6.04 -3.43
CA ALA A 100 -4.06 -5.32 -2.24
C ALA A 100 -2.84 -4.92 -1.41
N VAL A 101 -2.99 -3.83 -0.66
CA VAL A 101 -2.03 -3.39 0.33
C VAL A 101 -2.69 -3.26 1.69
N SER A 102 -1.95 -3.54 2.75
CA SER A 102 -2.42 -3.32 4.12
C SER A 102 -1.39 -2.56 4.92
N PHE A 103 -1.78 -1.41 5.45
CA PHE A 103 -1.00 -0.64 6.39
C PHE A 103 -1.38 -1.03 7.80
N ILE A 104 -0.37 -1.24 8.63
CA ILE A 104 -0.52 -1.60 10.03
C ILE A 104 0.17 -0.50 10.84
N SER A 105 -0.64 0.19 11.63
CA SER A 105 -0.20 1.13 12.66
C SER A 105 -0.58 0.53 14.01
N GLY A 106 0.30 0.64 14.99
CA GLY A 106 0.03 0.16 16.34
C GLY A 106 0.58 1.13 17.37
N ASP A 107 -0.05 1.19 18.52
CA ASP A 107 0.45 1.97 19.64
C ASP A 107 1.16 1.08 20.68
N ALA A 108 1.81 1.74 21.63
CA ALA A 108 2.44 1.07 22.77
C ALA A 108 1.40 0.36 23.65
N ASP A 109 0.16 0.87 23.66
CA ASP A 109 -0.96 0.40 24.49
C ASP A 109 -1.62 -0.88 23.96
N GLY A 110 -1.18 -1.35 22.79
CA GLY A 110 -1.56 -2.65 22.25
C GLY A 110 -2.80 -2.64 21.37
N VAL A 111 -3.19 -1.47 20.86
CA VAL A 111 -4.16 -1.34 19.79
C VAL A 111 -3.42 -1.38 18.45
N GLU A 112 -3.92 -2.22 17.55
CA GLU A 112 -3.45 -2.29 16.16
C GLU A 112 -4.57 -1.80 15.25
N THR A 113 -4.32 -0.72 14.51
CA THR A 113 -5.17 -0.24 13.42
C THR A 113 -4.62 -0.72 12.09
N ARG A 114 -5.52 -1.26 11.27
CA ARG A 114 -5.24 -1.74 9.92
C ARG A 114 -6.04 -0.93 8.92
N CYS A 115 -5.37 -0.44 7.89
CA CYS A 115 -6.03 0.02 6.67
C CYS A 115 -5.69 -0.97 5.55
N TYR A 116 -6.70 -1.69 5.07
CA TYR A 116 -6.59 -2.61 3.95
C TYR A 116 -7.22 -1.96 2.72
N ILE A 117 -6.52 -1.99 1.58
CA ILE A 117 -6.94 -1.37 0.32
C ILE A 117 -6.74 -2.41 -0.79
N ARG A 118 -7.79 -2.69 -1.56
CA ARG A 118 -7.81 -3.65 -2.66
C ARG A 118 -8.17 -2.96 -3.96
N ASP A 119 -7.40 -3.24 -5.01
CA ASP A 119 -7.68 -2.81 -6.38
C ASP A 119 -8.84 -3.64 -6.94
N GLU A 120 -9.92 -2.98 -7.35
CA GLU A 120 -11.10 -3.60 -7.99
C GLU A 120 -11.17 -3.36 -9.50
N GLY A 121 -10.16 -2.69 -10.09
CA GLY A 121 -10.06 -2.45 -11.52
C GLY A 121 -9.97 -0.97 -11.90
N GLU A 122 -9.52 -0.72 -13.13
CA GLU A 122 -9.39 0.63 -13.69
C GLU A 122 -10.78 1.19 -14.04
N GLU A 123 -11.09 2.40 -13.57
CA GLU A 123 -12.28 3.11 -13.98
C GLU A 123 -11.97 3.88 -15.27
N SER A 124 -12.67 3.57 -16.37
CA SER A 124 -12.33 4.07 -17.72
C SER A 124 -12.65 5.55 -17.95
N GLY A 125 -13.20 6.25 -16.96
CA GLY A 125 -13.40 7.69 -16.99
C GLY A 125 -12.07 8.38 -16.70
N ALA A 126 -11.46 9.02 -17.69
CA ALA A 126 -10.19 9.72 -17.52
C ALA A 126 -10.35 10.86 -16.48
N ILE A 127 -9.92 10.61 -15.24
CA ILE A 127 -9.90 11.60 -14.16
C ILE A 127 -8.83 12.67 -14.44
N HIS A 128 -7.70 12.28 -15.04
CA HIS A 128 -6.63 13.16 -15.53
C HIS A 128 -5.69 12.44 -16.51
N GLU A 129 -4.72 13.17 -17.08
CA GLU A 129 -3.63 12.57 -17.84
C GLU A 129 -2.70 11.77 -16.90
N ARG A 130 -2.60 10.45 -17.12
CA ARG A 130 -1.82 9.56 -16.26
C ARG A 130 -0.31 9.67 -16.53
N THR A 131 0.46 9.79 -15.45
CA THR A 131 1.91 9.70 -15.41
C THR A 131 2.41 8.27 -15.69
N ALA A 132 3.71 8.11 -15.94
CA ALA A 132 4.30 6.79 -16.15
C ALA A 132 4.15 5.84 -14.95
N LEU A 133 4.13 6.37 -13.72
CA LEU A 133 3.95 5.57 -12.50
C LEU A 133 2.52 5.05 -12.37
N GLU A 134 1.53 5.82 -12.82
CA GLU A 134 0.11 5.46 -12.76
C GLU A 134 -0.30 4.52 -13.90
N LYS A 135 0.50 4.49 -14.98
CA LYS A 135 0.33 3.58 -16.12
C LYS A 135 1.00 2.22 -15.92
N ILE A 136 1.67 1.98 -14.79
CA ILE A 136 2.33 0.70 -14.53
C ILE A 136 1.27 -0.43 -14.57
N THR A 137 1.53 -1.49 -15.32
CA THR A 137 0.62 -2.64 -15.31
C THR A 137 0.87 -3.49 -14.06
N LEU A 138 -0.11 -4.31 -13.68
CA LEU A 138 0.07 -5.20 -12.53
C LEU A 138 1.23 -6.20 -12.73
N PRO A 139 1.42 -6.82 -13.91
CA PRO A 139 2.62 -7.61 -14.20
C PRO A 139 3.93 -6.82 -14.03
N GLN A 140 4.01 -5.60 -14.57
CA GLN A 140 5.20 -4.75 -14.44
C GLN A 140 5.51 -4.39 -12.99
N LEU A 141 4.47 -4.18 -12.17
CA LEU A 141 4.65 -3.94 -10.74
C LEU A 141 5.24 -5.17 -10.05
N PHE A 142 4.75 -6.38 -10.36
CA PHE A 142 5.28 -7.61 -9.77
C PHE A 142 6.68 -7.95 -10.24
N GLU A 143 7.01 -7.76 -11.52
CA GLU A 143 8.38 -7.87 -12.03
C GLU A 143 9.33 -6.94 -11.26
N TYR A 144 8.93 -5.68 -11.08
CA TYR A 144 9.70 -4.73 -10.28
C TYR A 144 9.87 -5.18 -8.83
N LEU A 145 8.81 -5.71 -8.19
CA LEU A 145 8.88 -6.22 -6.83
C LEU A 145 9.83 -7.42 -6.73
N GLU A 146 9.80 -8.33 -7.71
CA GLU A 146 10.73 -9.46 -7.81
C GLU A 146 12.19 -9.01 -7.96
N GLU A 147 12.45 -8.04 -8.85
CA GLU A 147 13.80 -7.49 -9.07
C GLU A 147 14.41 -6.91 -7.79
N ILE A 148 13.65 -6.10 -7.05
CA ILE A 148 14.16 -5.48 -5.82
C ILE A 148 14.28 -6.47 -4.67
N THR A 149 13.50 -7.55 -4.65
CA THR A 149 13.68 -8.66 -3.70
C THR A 149 14.92 -9.49 -4.01
N ALA A 150 15.22 -9.72 -5.30
CA ALA A 150 16.37 -10.50 -5.72
C ALA A 150 17.71 -9.77 -5.56
N ALA A 151 17.70 -8.43 -5.44
CA ALA A 151 18.89 -7.58 -5.45
C ALA A 151 19.66 -7.48 -4.11
N GLU A 152 19.16 -7.99 -2.97
CA GLU A 152 19.89 -8.00 -1.68
C GLU A 152 20.08 -9.43 -1.09
N PRO A 153 21.26 -9.81 -0.53
CA PRO A 153 22.36 -8.97 -0.07
C PRO A 153 23.75 -9.38 -0.63
N ALA A 154 24.29 -8.63 -1.60
CA ALA A 154 25.72 -8.71 -1.96
C ALA A 154 26.63 -7.84 -1.06
N SER A 155 26.10 -7.08 -0.11
CA SER A 155 26.86 -6.11 0.69
C SER A 155 26.99 -6.47 2.18
N LYS A 156 27.42 -7.70 2.52
CA LYS A 156 27.93 -8.06 3.86
C LYS A 156 29.08 -9.08 3.86
N LYS A 157 30.03 -8.97 2.93
CA LYS A 157 31.35 -9.61 3.08
C LYS A 157 32.46 -8.63 2.72
N LEU A 158 32.78 -7.74 3.65
CA LEU A 158 34.13 -7.20 3.75
C LEU A 158 34.95 -8.19 4.60
N PRO A 159 36.02 -8.81 4.07
CA PRO A 159 36.95 -9.58 4.88
C PRO A 159 37.71 -8.64 5.84
N ARG A 160 38.05 -9.19 7.00
CA ARG A 160 38.75 -8.55 8.12
C ARG A 160 40.08 -7.93 7.75
#